data_AF-A0A354U654-F1
#
_entry.id   AF-A0A354U654-F1
#
_cell.length_a   1.000
_cell.length_b   1.000
_cell.length_c   1.000
_cell.angle_alpha   90.00
_cell.angle_beta   90.00
_cell.angle_gamma   90.00
#
_symmetry.space_group_name_H-M   'P 1'
#
loop_
_entity.id
_entity.type
_entity.pdbx_description
1 polymer ?
#
loop_
_entity_poly.entity_id
_entity_poly.type
_entity_poly.pdbx_seq_one_letter_code
_entity_poly.pdbx_strand_id
1 'polypeptide(L)'
;MSLIRACLNSRRLRWLAAVTTALLIVLVIADFCMEYIGVPDVVRRCLEHKARQYGYTLTLSSLRAGLWNGIIGTDVSLTAGADMPQFRATRVQLKVSPVRFFRGELPFVMRVAGATAALPLFPESGAEGALDRLLISNVDASLSGAPGRLRINRASGSLNGIRFAMHGTVRNLLYYSS
;
A
#
# COMPACT_ATOMS: atom_id res chain seq x y z
N MET A 1 -17.49 42.65 -14.05
CA MET A 1 -16.05 42.81 -13.73
C MET A 1 -15.90 43.09 -12.23
N SER A 2 -16.31 42.13 -11.39
CA SER A 2 -15.52 41.04 -10.79
C SER A 2 -14.87 41.47 -9.46
N LEU A 3 -15.57 41.13 -8.36
CA LEU A 3 -15.16 41.20 -6.95
C LEU A 3 -13.72 40.71 -6.68
N ILE A 4 -13.17 39.90 -7.58
CA ILE A 4 -11.80 39.38 -7.56
C ILE A 4 -10.77 40.53 -7.62
N ARG A 5 -11.01 41.59 -8.41
CA ARG A 5 -10.10 42.76 -8.48
C ARG A 5 -10.09 43.60 -7.21
N ALA A 6 -11.23 43.71 -6.51
CA ALA A 6 -11.33 44.48 -5.28
C ALA A 6 -10.66 43.76 -4.09
N CYS A 7 -10.79 42.43 -4.02
CA CYS A 7 -10.11 41.60 -3.01
C CYS A 7 -8.58 41.67 -3.10
N LEU A 8 -8.03 41.73 -4.32
CA LEU A 8 -6.59 41.78 -4.60
C LEU A 8 -5.90 43.10 -4.23
N ASN A 9 -6.63 44.12 -3.79
CA ASN A 9 -6.08 45.43 -3.44
C ASN A 9 -5.77 45.60 -1.94
N SER A 10 -6.17 44.64 -1.10
CA SER A 10 -5.84 44.69 0.33
C SER A 10 -4.48 44.05 0.61
N ARG A 11 -3.60 44.78 1.29
CA ARG A 11 -2.25 44.33 1.67
C ARG A 11 -2.27 43.02 2.48
N ARG A 12 -3.33 42.82 3.27
CA ARG A 12 -3.56 41.60 4.08
C ARG A 12 -3.88 40.38 3.21
N LEU A 13 -4.70 40.52 2.17
CA LEU A 13 -5.05 39.39 1.29
C LEU A 13 -3.86 38.98 0.40
N ARG A 14 -3.04 39.94 -0.05
CA ARG A 14 -1.79 39.64 -0.77
C ARG A 14 -0.80 38.90 0.10
N TRP A 15 -0.66 39.29 1.37
CA TRP A 15 0.23 38.61 2.31
C TRP A 15 -0.28 37.21 2.64
N LEU A 16 -1.59 37.03 2.89
CA LEU A 16 -2.19 35.72 3.06
C LEU A 16 -1.99 34.83 1.82
N ALA A 17 -2.22 35.37 0.62
CA ALA A 17 -1.97 34.64 -0.64
C ALA A 17 -0.50 34.26 -0.81
N ALA A 18 0.44 35.12 -0.43
CA ALA A 18 1.86 34.82 -0.48
C ALA A 18 2.25 33.72 0.53
N VAL A 19 1.72 33.78 1.75
CA VAL A 19 1.96 32.77 2.80
C VAL A 19 1.37 31.42 2.41
N THR A 20 0.14 31.39 1.90
CA THR A 20 -0.49 30.14 1.44
C THR A 20 0.25 29.56 0.23
N THR A 21 0.71 30.40 -0.70
CA THR A 21 1.50 29.95 -1.86
C THR A 21 2.85 29.39 -1.42
N ALA A 22 3.55 30.07 -0.52
CA ALA A 22 4.80 29.58 0.04
C ALA A 22 4.61 28.23 0.78
N LEU A 23 3.53 28.11 1.56
CA LEU A 23 3.17 26.86 2.24
C LEU A 23 2.90 25.73 1.23
N LEU A 24 2.16 26.00 0.15
CA LEU A 24 1.89 25.02 -0.89
C LEU A 24 3.18 24.59 -1.60
N ILE A 25 4.09 25.51 -1.89
CA ILE A 25 5.40 25.19 -2.49
C ILE A 25 6.20 24.26 -1.56
N VAL A 26 6.25 24.56 -0.26
CA VAL A 26 6.93 23.72 0.72
C VAL A 26 6.31 22.32 0.78
N LEU A 27 4.98 22.21 0.74
CA LEU A 27 4.29 20.92 0.72
C LEU A 27 4.58 20.12 -0.56
N VAL A 28 4.65 20.78 -1.72
CA VAL A 28 5.00 20.14 -3.00
C VAL A 28 6.45 19.65 -2.98
N ILE A 29 7.38 20.45 -2.45
CA ILE A 29 8.78 20.03 -2.30
C ILE A 29 8.87 18.83 -1.33
N ALA A 30 8.15 18.86 -0.21
CA ALA A 30 8.13 17.76 0.75
C ALA A 30 7.58 16.47 0.12
N ASP A 31 6.48 16.54 -0.62
CA ASP A 31 5.93 15.39 -1.36
C ASP A 31 6.93 14.85 -2.39
N PHE A 32 7.59 15.74 -3.14
CA PHE A 32 8.64 15.36 -4.08
C PHE A 32 9.82 14.67 -3.38
N CYS A 33 10.29 15.20 -2.25
CA CYS A 33 11.35 14.57 -1.47
C CYS A 33 10.92 13.17 -0.98
N MET A 34 9.71 13.01 -0.44
CA MET A 34 9.23 11.71 0.04
C MET A 34 9.05 10.69 -1.09
N GLU A 35 8.72 11.16 -2.30
CA GLU A 35 8.52 10.31 -3.47
C GLU A 35 9.83 9.82 -4.08
N TYR A 36 10.85 10.68 -4.16
CA TYR A 36 12.11 10.37 -4.83
C TYR A 36 13.21 9.88 -3.86
N ILE A 37 13.36 10.54 -2.72
CA ILE A 37 14.39 10.22 -1.71
C ILE A 37 13.88 9.12 -0.79
N GLY A 38 12.61 9.20 -0.40
CA GLY A 38 11.96 8.26 0.51
C GLY A 38 11.47 8.92 1.78
N VAL A 39 10.63 8.19 2.51
CA VAL A 39 10.04 8.64 3.76
C VAL A 39 11.08 8.51 4.88
N PRO A 40 11.12 9.45 5.84
CA PRO A 40 12.01 9.34 6.99
C PRO A 40 11.85 8.01 7.74
N ASP A 41 12.97 7.47 8.24
CA ASP A 41 13.01 6.20 8.98
C ASP A 41 12.08 6.15 10.19
N VAL A 42 11.78 7.31 10.79
CA VAL A 42 10.85 7.42 11.91
C VAL A 42 9.45 6.90 11.54
N VAL A 43 8.97 7.21 10.34
CA VAL A 43 7.65 6.76 9.86
C VAL A 43 7.66 5.26 9.61
N ARG A 44 8.74 4.75 9.00
CA ARG A 44 8.95 3.32 8.80
C ARG A 44 8.94 2.58 10.15
N ARG A 45 9.73 3.03 11.12
CA ARG A 45 9.79 2.42 12.47
C ARG A 45 8.43 2.47 13.18
N CYS A 46 7.67 3.55 13.01
CA CYS A 46 6.30 3.65 13.55
C CYS A 46 5.37 2.59 12.95
N LEU A 47 5.43 2.37 11.63
CA LEU A 47 4.71 1.29 10.94
C LEU A 47 5.12 -0.10 11.43
N GLU A 48 6.42 -0.35 11.56
CA GLU A 48 6.95 -1.62 12.08
C GLU A 48 6.50 -1.85 13.53
N HIS A 49 6.52 -0.81 14.37
CA HIS A 49 6.06 -0.88 15.76
C HIS A 49 4.55 -1.15 15.84
N LYS A 50 3.75 -0.48 15.01
CA LYS A 50 2.31 -0.69 14.96
C LYS A 50 1.96 -2.09 14.49
N ALA A 51 2.69 -2.65 13.52
CA ALA A 51 2.50 -4.03 13.10
C ALA A 51 2.79 -5.02 14.25
N ARG A 52 3.83 -4.76 15.06
CA ARG A 52 4.17 -5.59 16.23
C ARG A 52 3.07 -5.58 17.28
N GLN A 53 2.36 -4.48 17.46
CA GLN A 53 1.20 -4.40 18.37
C GLN A 53 0.08 -5.36 17.95
N TYR A 54 -0.04 -5.66 16.65
CA TYR A 54 -0.99 -6.64 16.12
C TYR A 54 -0.41 -8.07 16.04
N GLY A 55 0.78 -8.32 16.60
CA GLY A 55 1.43 -9.63 16.57
C GLY A 55 2.22 -9.95 15.30
N TYR A 56 2.44 -8.95 14.43
CA TYR A 56 3.19 -9.12 13.19
C TYR A 56 4.55 -8.42 13.23
N THR A 57 5.60 -9.11 12.82
CA THR A 57 6.90 -8.51 12.54
C THR A 57 6.93 -8.06 11.09
N LEU A 58 6.73 -6.76 10.88
CA LEU A 58 6.89 -6.10 9.59
C LEU A 58 8.31 -5.52 9.49
N THR A 59 8.97 -5.75 8.37
CA THR A 59 10.27 -5.15 8.01
C THR A 59 10.21 -4.68 6.56
N LEU A 60 10.78 -3.51 6.27
CA LEU A 60 10.68 -2.83 4.97
C LEU A 60 12.01 -2.17 4.61
N SER A 61 12.80 -2.62 3.63
CA SER A 61 14.09 -1.95 3.34
C SER A 61 13.98 -0.46 3.07
N SER A 62 12.98 -0.05 2.29
CA SER A 62 12.67 1.36 2.05
C SER A 62 11.17 1.59 1.91
N LEU A 63 10.75 2.79 2.29
CA LEU A 63 9.37 3.27 2.13
C LEU A 63 9.41 4.60 1.38
N ARG A 64 8.67 4.70 0.29
CA ARG A 64 8.43 5.95 -0.44
C ARG A 64 6.96 6.27 -0.37
N ALA A 65 6.61 7.54 -0.26
CA ALA A 65 5.22 7.97 -0.27
C ALA A 65 5.14 9.27 -1.07
N GLY A 66 4.22 9.33 -2.01
CA GLY A 66 3.97 10.54 -2.79
C GLY A 66 2.56 10.57 -3.34
N LEU A 67 2.09 11.76 -3.71
CA LEU A 67 0.78 11.96 -4.33
C LEU A 67 0.65 11.25 -5.69
N TRP A 68 1.73 11.14 -6.45
CA TRP A 68 1.69 10.62 -7.83
C TRP A 68 1.79 9.10 -7.92
N ASN A 69 2.81 8.52 -7.28
CA ASN A 69 3.06 7.08 -7.30
C ASN A 69 2.45 6.32 -6.11
N GLY A 70 1.89 7.04 -5.13
CA GLY A 70 1.34 6.47 -3.92
C GLY A 70 2.43 6.03 -2.94
N ILE A 71 2.10 5.03 -2.14
CA ILE A 71 3.01 4.44 -1.15
C ILE A 71 3.72 3.25 -1.80
N ILE A 72 5.05 3.21 -1.77
CA ILE A 72 5.86 2.11 -2.30
C ILE A 72 6.76 1.59 -1.17
N GLY A 73 6.57 0.34 -0.78
CA GLY A 73 7.50 -0.41 0.05
C GLY A 73 8.38 -1.31 -0.80
N THR A 74 9.68 -1.36 -0.51
CA THR A 74 10.61 -2.33 -1.11
C THR A 74 11.10 -3.33 -0.06
N ASP A 75 11.35 -4.57 -0.49
CA ASP A 75 11.74 -5.71 0.35
C ASP A 75 10.87 -5.82 1.61
N VAL A 76 9.56 -5.89 1.39
CA VAL A 76 8.58 -6.01 2.45
C VAL A 76 8.63 -7.43 2.97
N SER A 77 8.86 -7.63 4.27
CA SER A 77 8.68 -8.93 4.91
C SER A 77 7.76 -8.78 6.11
N LEU A 78 6.73 -9.61 6.14
CA LEU A 78 5.74 -9.70 7.20
C LEU A 78 5.77 -11.13 7.75
N THR A 79 5.93 -11.26 9.05
CA THR A 79 5.96 -12.56 9.73
C THR A 79 5.05 -12.52 10.95
N ALA A 80 4.13 -13.47 11.08
CA ALA A 80 3.33 -13.61 12.30
C ALA A 80 3.96 -14.71 13.17
N GLY A 81 4.54 -14.34 14.31
CA GLY A 81 5.15 -15.29 15.26
C GLY A 81 6.39 -16.04 14.76
N ALA A 82 6.85 -17.02 15.56
CA ALA A 82 8.04 -17.81 15.26
C ALA A 82 7.83 -18.84 14.12
N ASP A 83 6.58 -19.28 13.91
CA ASP A 83 6.25 -20.41 13.02
C ASP A 83 5.04 -20.16 12.09
N MET A 84 5.12 -19.12 11.22
CA MET A 84 4.23 -18.89 10.06
C MET A 84 2.90 -18.15 10.37
N PRO A 85 2.32 -17.40 9.41
CA PRO A 85 2.71 -17.17 8.00
C PRO A 85 3.89 -16.21 7.79
N GLN A 86 4.70 -16.50 6.76
CA GLN A 86 5.76 -15.63 6.25
C GLN A 86 5.37 -15.10 4.87
N PHE A 87 5.28 -13.79 4.75
CA PHE A 87 5.04 -13.08 3.49
C PHE A 87 6.26 -12.20 3.20
N ARG A 88 6.82 -12.32 2.00
CA ARG A 88 7.92 -11.50 1.53
C ARG A 88 7.61 -10.97 0.14
N ALA A 89 7.85 -9.71 -0.14
CA ALA A 89 7.63 -9.13 -1.45
C ALA A 89 8.76 -8.16 -1.80
N THR A 90 9.32 -8.29 -2.99
CA THR A 90 10.36 -7.37 -3.48
C THR A 90 9.82 -5.94 -3.55
N ARG A 91 8.56 -5.77 -3.97
CA ARG A 91 7.94 -4.45 -4.04
C ARG A 91 6.44 -4.53 -3.81
N VAL A 92 5.92 -3.64 -2.96
CA VAL A 92 4.49 -3.41 -2.76
C VAL A 92 4.21 -1.95 -3.04
N GLN A 93 3.29 -1.67 -3.96
CA GLN A 93 2.85 -0.32 -4.29
C GLN A 93 1.35 -0.19 -4.03
N LEU A 94 0.97 0.80 -3.25
CA LEU A 94 -0.40 1.20 -2.99
C LEU A 94 -0.63 2.60 -3.55
N LYS A 95 -1.35 2.69 -4.67
CA LYS A 95 -1.72 3.96 -5.28
C LYS A 95 -3.14 4.33 -4.91
N VAL A 96 -3.30 5.46 -4.22
CA VAL A 96 -4.62 6.01 -3.88
C VAL A 96 -5.07 6.94 -5.01
N SER A 97 -6.31 6.81 -5.44
CA SER A 97 -6.93 7.64 -6.47
C SER A 97 -8.29 8.12 -5.96
N PRO A 98 -8.38 9.36 -5.44
CA PRO A 98 -9.64 9.93 -4.95
C PRO A 98 -10.73 9.99 -6.02
N VAL A 99 -10.36 10.15 -7.29
CA VAL A 99 -11.30 10.14 -8.42
C VAL A 99 -12.10 8.84 -8.50
N ARG A 100 -11.52 7.71 -8.08
CA ARG A 100 -12.22 6.41 -8.04
C ARG A 100 -13.27 6.34 -6.94
N PHE A 101 -13.05 7.03 -5.82
CA PHE A 101 -14.04 7.14 -4.75
C PHE A 101 -15.35 7.76 -5.26
N PHE A 102 -15.27 8.84 -6.04
CA PHE A 102 -16.45 9.48 -6.64
C PHE A 102 -17.18 8.61 -7.66
N ARG A 103 -16.56 7.54 -8.16
CA ARG A 103 -17.18 6.55 -9.05
C ARG A 103 -17.74 5.33 -8.31
N GLY A 104 -17.72 5.34 -6.97
CA GLY A 104 -18.17 4.23 -6.13
C GLY A 104 -17.21 3.04 -6.11
N GLU A 105 -15.97 3.18 -6.59
CA GLU A 105 -14.95 2.13 -6.59
C GLU A 105 -14.05 2.25 -5.34
N LEU A 106 -13.37 1.15 -4.93
CA LEU A 106 -12.34 1.28 -3.89
C LEU A 106 -11.26 2.27 -4.38
N PRO A 107 -10.87 3.25 -3.53
CA PRO A 107 -10.02 4.36 -3.94
C PRO A 107 -8.54 3.97 -4.06
N PHE A 108 -8.21 2.68 -4.10
CA PHE A 108 -6.84 2.22 -4.12
C PHE A 108 -6.60 1.15 -5.18
N VAL A 109 -5.38 1.15 -5.70
CA VAL A 109 -4.80 0.12 -6.55
C VAL A 109 -3.58 -0.41 -5.83
N MET A 110 -3.54 -1.72 -5.58
CA MET A 110 -2.40 -2.39 -4.97
C MET A 110 -1.68 -3.20 -6.03
N ARG A 111 -0.36 -3.04 -6.11
CA ARG A 111 0.51 -3.85 -6.94
C ARG A 111 1.54 -4.51 -6.06
N VAL A 112 1.71 -5.80 -6.23
CA VAL A 112 2.68 -6.62 -5.51
C VAL A 112 3.55 -7.28 -6.56
N ALA A 113 4.86 -7.19 -6.40
CA ALA A 113 5.82 -7.79 -7.31
C ALA A 113 6.80 -8.69 -6.56
N GLY A 114 7.08 -9.85 -7.14
CA GLY A 114 8.00 -10.84 -6.58
C GLY A 114 7.61 -11.32 -5.18
N ALA A 115 6.31 -11.46 -4.91
CA ALA A 115 5.84 -11.93 -3.62
C ALA A 115 6.04 -13.44 -3.46
N THR A 116 6.40 -13.82 -2.24
CA THR A 116 6.52 -15.19 -1.76
C THR A 116 5.73 -15.28 -0.46
N ALA A 117 4.80 -16.22 -0.39
CA ALA A 117 4.01 -16.51 0.79
C ALA A 117 4.19 -17.98 1.15
N ALA A 118 4.52 -18.26 2.40
CA ALA A 118 4.54 -19.60 2.96
C ALA A 118 3.40 -19.71 3.98
N LEU A 119 2.43 -20.55 3.68
CA LEU A 119 1.26 -20.84 4.51
C LEU A 119 1.34 -22.30 4.99
N PRO A 120 1.08 -22.59 6.27
CA PRO A 120 0.98 -23.97 6.74
C PRO A 120 -0.29 -24.63 6.15
N LEU A 121 -0.18 -25.88 5.70
CA LEU A 121 -1.33 -26.64 5.16
C LEU A 121 -2.30 -27.10 6.25
N PHE A 122 -1.78 -27.41 7.43
CA PHE A 122 -2.56 -27.85 8.58
C PHE A 122 -2.22 -26.99 9.81
N PRO A 123 -3.20 -26.75 10.71
CA PRO A 123 -2.98 -25.97 11.94
C PRO A 123 -2.17 -26.71 13.01
N GLU A 124 -1.57 -27.86 12.70
CA GLU A 124 -0.81 -28.65 13.67
C GLU A 124 0.55 -28.00 13.96
N SER A 125 0.74 -27.60 15.22
CA SER A 125 2.00 -27.10 15.74
C SER A 125 2.92 -28.27 16.05
N GLY A 126 3.95 -28.49 15.23
CA GLY A 126 4.90 -29.58 15.40
C GLY A 126 5.92 -29.69 14.26
N ALA A 127 6.94 -30.53 14.45
CA ALA A 127 8.00 -30.77 13.47
C ALA A 127 7.47 -31.37 12.15
N GLU A 128 6.33 -32.08 12.19
CA GLU A 128 5.69 -32.69 11.02
C GLU A 128 4.91 -31.67 10.18
N GLY A 129 4.27 -30.67 10.79
CA GLY A 129 3.59 -29.57 10.09
C GLY A 129 4.55 -28.55 9.44
N ALA A 130 5.84 -28.56 9.83
CA ALA A 130 6.86 -27.71 9.22
C ALA A 130 7.21 -28.12 7.79
N LEU A 131 6.98 -29.37 7.41
CA LEU A 131 7.30 -29.92 6.09
C LEU A 131 6.19 -29.69 5.06
N ASP A 132 4.95 -29.55 5.50
CA ASP A 132 3.80 -29.40 4.61
C ASP A 132 3.35 -27.92 4.53
N ARG A 133 4.09 -27.16 3.71
CA ARG A 133 3.88 -25.73 3.49
C ARG A 133 3.37 -25.50 2.07
N LEU A 134 2.28 -24.75 1.94
CA LEU A 134 1.90 -24.13 0.68
C LEU A 134 2.87 -22.99 0.39
N LEU A 135 3.82 -23.25 -0.50
CA LEU A 135 4.74 -22.22 -0.98
C LEU A 135 4.17 -21.60 -2.25
N ILE A 136 3.78 -20.34 -2.13
CA ILE A 136 3.43 -19.49 -3.25
C ILE A 136 4.63 -18.60 -3.52
N SER A 137 5.21 -18.66 -4.71
CA SER A 137 6.44 -17.91 -5.07
C SER A 137 6.28 -17.17 -6.38
N ASN A 138 7.13 -16.16 -6.59
CA ASN A 138 7.14 -15.31 -7.80
C ASN A 138 5.77 -14.71 -8.12
N VAL A 139 5.05 -14.27 -7.08
CA VAL A 139 3.72 -13.69 -7.21
C VAL A 139 3.82 -12.25 -7.68
N ASP A 140 3.31 -12.00 -8.87
CA ASP A 140 3.07 -10.65 -9.39
C ASP A 140 1.56 -10.43 -9.47
N ALA A 141 1.04 -9.51 -8.66
CA ALA A 141 -0.38 -9.24 -8.53
C ALA A 141 -0.70 -7.76 -8.67
N SER A 142 -1.82 -7.46 -9.34
CA SER A 142 -2.41 -6.14 -9.49
C SER A 142 -3.88 -6.21 -9.10
N LEU A 143 -4.20 -5.56 -7.99
CA LEU A 143 -5.51 -5.53 -7.36
C LEU A 143 -6.05 -4.09 -7.45
N SER A 144 -7.34 -3.94 -7.73
CA SER A 144 -8.00 -2.64 -7.74
C SER A 144 -9.42 -2.72 -7.22
N GLY A 145 -9.99 -1.59 -6.82
CA GLY A 145 -11.41 -1.47 -6.56
C GLY A 145 -12.30 -1.60 -7.78
N ALA A 146 -13.42 -2.28 -7.61
CA ALA A 146 -14.66 -2.08 -8.34
C ALA A 146 -15.79 -1.81 -7.32
N PRO A 147 -16.96 -1.29 -7.71
CA PRO A 147 -18.01 -0.99 -6.74
C PRO A 147 -18.44 -2.23 -5.96
N GLY A 148 -18.24 -2.22 -4.64
CA GLY A 148 -18.53 -3.33 -3.73
C GLY A 148 -17.68 -4.60 -3.94
N ARG A 149 -16.58 -4.55 -4.73
CA ARG A 149 -15.79 -5.76 -5.08
C ARG A 149 -14.30 -5.46 -5.20
N LEU A 150 -13.49 -6.45 -4.90
CA LEU A 150 -12.05 -6.41 -5.18
C LEU A 150 -11.80 -7.05 -6.55
N ARG A 151 -11.24 -6.28 -7.48
CA ARG A 151 -10.90 -6.75 -8.83
C ARG A 151 -9.44 -7.15 -8.88
N ILE A 152 -9.19 -8.40 -9.22
CA ILE A 152 -7.86 -8.91 -9.54
C ILE A 152 -7.65 -8.66 -11.04
N ASN A 153 -6.92 -7.60 -11.38
CA ASN A 153 -6.63 -7.29 -12.79
C ASN A 153 -5.73 -8.34 -13.40
N ARG A 154 -4.74 -8.78 -12.61
CA ARG A 154 -3.81 -9.85 -12.97
C ARG A 154 -3.18 -10.36 -11.69
N ALA A 155 -3.08 -11.66 -11.53
CA ALA A 155 -2.15 -12.25 -10.59
C ALA A 155 -1.53 -13.49 -11.23
N SER A 156 -0.21 -13.59 -11.18
CA SER A 156 0.53 -14.75 -11.69
C SER A 156 1.56 -15.17 -10.66
N GLY A 157 1.89 -16.45 -10.63
CA GLY A 157 2.91 -16.98 -9.74
C GLY A 157 3.08 -18.47 -9.89
N SER A 158 3.78 -19.08 -8.93
CA SER A 158 3.98 -20.52 -8.85
C SER A 158 3.52 -21.02 -7.48
N LEU A 159 2.64 -22.02 -7.46
CA LEU A 159 2.20 -22.73 -6.26
C LEU A 159 2.82 -24.13 -6.29
N ASN A 160 3.72 -24.43 -5.35
CA ASN A 160 4.43 -25.71 -5.29
C ASN A 160 4.99 -26.18 -6.66
N GLY A 161 5.50 -25.23 -7.46
CA GLY A 161 6.06 -25.49 -8.80
C GLY A 161 5.06 -25.38 -9.96
N ILE A 162 3.75 -25.35 -9.68
CA ILE A 162 2.71 -25.20 -10.68
C ILE A 162 2.47 -23.72 -10.97
N ARG A 163 2.69 -23.29 -12.21
CA ARG A 163 2.42 -21.92 -12.62
C ARG A 163 0.92 -21.67 -12.69
N PHE A 164 0.48 -20.57 -12.09
CA PHE A 164 -0.89 -20.08 -12.20
C PHE A 164 -0.90 -18.65 -12.77
N ALA A 165 -1.96 -18.35 -13.50
CA ALA A 165 -2.32 -17.00 -13.92
C ALA A 165 -3.82 -16.84 -13.73
N MET A 166 -4.22 -15.83 -12.96
CA MET A 166 -5.61 -15.54 -12.64
C MET A 166 -5.96 -14.08 -12.94
N HIS A 167 -7.19 -13.90 -13.38
CA HIS A 167 -7.85 -12.61 -13.54
C HIS A 167 -9.29 -12.79 -13.11
N GLY A 168 -9.89 -11.78 -12.49
CA GLY A 168 -11.27 -11.90 -12.04
C GLY A 168 -11.68 -10.87 -11.02
N THR A 169 -12.85 -11.08 -10.44
CA THR A 169 -13.36 -10.24 -9.34
C THR A 169 -13.68 -11.11 -8.15
N VAL A 170 -13.07 -10.80 -7.01
CA VAL A 170 -13.42 -11.38 -5.72
C VAL A 170 -14.55 -10.53 -5.13
N ARG A 171 -15.70 -11.16 -4.96
CA ARG A 171 -16.79 -10.61 -4.14
C ARG A 171 -16.51 -11.02 -2.70
N ASN A 172 -16.82 -10.13 -1.76
CA ASN A 172 -16.94 -10.47 -0.33
C ASN A 172 -15.61 -10.63 0.45
N LEU A 173 -14.91 -9.52 0.73
CA LEU A 173 -13.79 -9.50 1.71
C LEU A 173 -13.99 -8.49 2.86
N LEU A 174 -15.11 -7.76 2.87
CA LEU A 174 -15.46 -6.79 3.91
C LEU A 174 -16.96 -6.85 4.18
N TYR A 175 -17.45 -7.96 4.75
CA TYR A 175 -18.59 -7.88 5.66
C TYR A 175 -18.04 -7.30 6.97
N TYR A 176 -17.89 -5.98 7.05
CA TYR A 176 -17.90 -5.33 8.35
C TYR A 176 -19.37 -5.37 8.77
N SER A 177 -19.73 -6.33 9.63
CA SER A 177 -20.97 -6.25 10.39
C SER A 177 -20.88 -5.00 11.25
N SER A 178 -21.56 -3.93 10.82
CA SER A 178 -22.03 -2.89 11.72
C SER A 178 -23.15 -3.45 12.59
#